data_AF-A0A8T4T0L3-F1
#
_entry.id   AF-A0A8T4T0L3-F1
#
_cell.length_a   1.000
_cell.length_b   1.000
_cell.length_c   1.000
_cell.angle_alpha   90.00
_cell.angle_beta   90.00
_cell.angle_gamma   90.00
#
_symmetry.space_group_name_H-M   'P 1'
#
loop_
_entity.id
_entity.type
_entity.pdbx_description
1 polymer ?
#
loop_
_entity_poly.entity_id
_entity_poly.type
_entity_poly.pdbx_seq_one_letter_code
_entity_poly.pdbx_strand_id
1 'polypeptide(L)'
;MNKKYTKRESNRITENINNILKESKFRFNNQNEAWNDLDKKIFYMLGFASLFIGFIIVNDLFDIFSQNISIIFKIFLLSGLILIFIASYLLIKIILPAEFKTSASVKDLLNSLNQNRLFNSKFHLINIYEKMNNDNNVRLNKRAEIFKISAYLILSGLFLIILSKSQLIISFLFGQNG
;
A
#
# COMPACT_ATOMS: atom_id res chain seq x y z
N MET A 1 -27.24 34.83 28.45
CA MET A 1 -27.74 35.61 27.28
C MET A 1 -27.71 34.72 26.04
N ASN A 2 -28.87 34.29 25.53
CA ASN A 2 -28.95 33.55 24.26
C ASN A 2 -28.94 34.56 23.11
N LYS A 3 -27.81 34.69 22.41
CA LYS A 3 -27.75 35.47 21.16
C LYS A 3 -28.63 34.75 20.13
N LYS A 4 -29.80 35.33 19.81
CA LYS A 4 -30.60 34.91 18.65
C LYS A 4 -29.86 35.35 17.39
N TYR A 5 -29.33 34.39 16.64
CA TYR A 5 -28.73 34.63 15.34
C TYR A 5 -29.76 35.20 14.36
N THR A 6 -29.35 36.17 13.55
CA THR A 6 -30.16 36.63 12.43
C THR A 6 -30.28 35.53 11.37
N LYS A 7 -31.37 35.51 10.59
CA LYS A 7 -31.59 34.53 9.51
C LYS A 7 -30.40 34.46 8.53
N ARG A 8 -29.76 35.61 8.26
CA ARG A 8 -28.54 35.69 7.43
C ARG A 8 -27.33 35.01 8.09
N GLU A 9 -27.11 35.20 9.38
CA GLU A 9 -26.02 34.54 10.10
C GLU A 9 -26.25 33.03 10.18
N SER A 10 -27.47 32.59 10.48
CA SER A 10 -27.81 31.16 10.51
C SER A 10 -27.56 30.49 9.15
N ASN A 11 -27.91 31.16 8.05
CA ASN A 11 -27.63 30.66 6.69
C ASN A 11 -26.12 30.57 6.42
N ARG A 12 -25.34 31.60 6.77
CA ARG A 12 -23.87 31.60 6.61
C ARG A 12 -23.19 30.47 7.41
N ILE A 13 -23.62 30.24 8.66
CA ILE A 13 -23.06 29.16 9.47
C ILE A 13 -23.44 27.79 8.87
N THR A 14 -24.67 27.62 8.38
CA THR A 14 -25.11 26.40 7.70
C THR A 14 -24.27 26.12 6.45
N GLU A 15 -24.01 27.15 5.65
CA GLU A 15 -23.22 27.06 4.42
C GLU A 15 -21.77 26.70 4.71
N ASN A 16 -21.15 27.32 5.71
CA ASN A 16 -19.80 26.98 6.16
C ASN A 16 -19.69 25.52 6.62
N ILE A 17 -20.66 25.03 7.40
CA ILE A 17 -20.68 23.63 7.86
C ILE A 17 -20.82 22.66 6.68
N ASN A 18 -21.66 22.99 5.70
CA ASN A 18 -21.81 22.17 4.51
C ASN A 18 -20.49 22.13 3.70
N ASN A 19 -19.78 23.26 3.60
CA ASN A 19 -18.49 23.33 2.93
C ASN A 19 -17.43 22.47 3.63
N ILE A 20 -17.33 22.57 4.96
CA ILE A 20 -16.41 21.74 5.76
C ILE A 20 -16.75 20.26 5.60
N LEU A 21 -18.03 19.88 5.69
CA LEU A 21 -18.46 18.50 5.50
C LEU A 21 -18.11 17.97 4.11
N LYS A 22 -18.30 18.78 3.07
CA LYS A 22 -17.94 18.44 1.68
C LYS A 22 -16.44 18.21 1.55
N GLU A 23 -15.62 19.07 2.15
CA GLU A 23 -14.17 18.94 2.12
C GLU A 23 -13.68 17.70 2.89
N SER A 24 -14.20 17.44 4.09
CA SER A 24 -13.84 16.25 4.86
C SER A 24 -14.21 14.95 4.13
N LYS A 25 -15.37 14.92 3.46
CA LYS A 25 -15.79 13.80 2.61
C LYS A 25 -14.88 13.64 1.39
N PHE A 26 -14.51 14.74 0.75
CA PHE A 26 -13.59 14.71 -0.39
C PHE A 26 -12.22 14.14 0.00
N ARG A 27 -11.65 14.59 1.13
CA ARG A 27 -10.39 14.05 1.66
C ARG A 27 -10.48 12.55 1.96
N PHE A 28 -11.58 12.10 2.57
CA PHE A 28 -11.82 10.68 2.85
C PHE A 28 -11.86 9.85 1.56
N ASN A 29 -12.56 10.34 0.53
CA ASN A 29 -12.62 9.67 -0.77
C ASN A 29 -11.24 9.59 -1.43
N ASN A 30 -10.46 10.68 -1.44
CA ASN A 30 -9.10 10.67 -1.99
C ASN A 30 -8.19 9.68 -1.25
N GLN A 31 -8.34 9.55 0.07
CA GLN A 31 -7.60 8.56 0.83
C GLN A 31 -7.99 7.12 0.45
N ASN A 32 -9.27 6.85 0.22
CA ASN A 32 -9.72 5.54 -0.25
C ASN A 32 -9.21 5.23 -1.67
N GLU A 33 -9.19 6.21 -2.57
CA GLU A 33 -8.60 6.05 -3.89
C GLU A 33 -7.09 5.76 -3.81
N ALA A 34 -6.36 6.48 -2.96
CA ALA A 34 -4.94 6.23 -2.73
C ALA A 34 -4.67 4.84 -2.11
N TRP A 35 -5.57 4.35 -1.25
CA TRP A 35 -5.53 2.96 -0.76
C TRP A 35 -5.68 1.95 -1.89
N ASN A 36 -6.70 2.13 -2.73
CA ASN A 36 -6.96 1.23 -3.85
C ASN A 36 -5.79 1.22 -4.86
N ASP A 37 -5.20 2.37 -5.13
CA ASP A 37 -4.02 2.47 -6.00
C ASP A 37 -2.79 1.78 -5.40
N LEU A 38 -2.58 1.92 -4.09
CA LEU A 38 -1.51 1.21 -3.38
C LEU A 38 -1.71 -0.31 -3.42
N ASP A 39 -2.94 -0.79 -3.18
CA ASP A 39 -3.25 -2.22 -3.24
C ASP A 39 -3.00 -2.78 -4.66
N LYS A 40 -3.40 -2.07 -5.72
CA LYS A 40 -3.08 -2.44 -7.11
C LYS A 40 -1.58 -2.56 -7.34
N LYS A 41 -0.80 -1.57 -6.89
CA LYS A 41 0.67 -1.58 -7.00
C LYS A 41 1.28 -2.78 -6.26
N ILE A 42 0.77 -3.09 -5.07
CA ILE A 42 1.21 -4.27 -4.32
C ILE A 42 0.89 -5.56 -5.08
N PHE A 43 -0.32 -5.71 -5.62
CA PHE A 43 -0.69 -6.87 -6.43
C PHE A 43 0.20 -7.05 -7.66
N TYR A 44 0.46 -5.97 -8.40
CA TYR A 44 1.39 -6.02 -9.54
C TYR A 44 2.80 -6.43 -9.11
N MET A 45 3.27 -5.91 -7.98
CA MET A 45 4.60 -6.22 -7.47
C MET A 45 4.72 -7.68 -7.01
N LEU A 46 3.70 -8.22 -6.33
CA LEU A 46 3.64 -9.63 -5.98
C LEU A 46 3.55 -10.54 -7.21
N GLY A 47 2.75 -10.16 -8.21
CA GLY A 47 2.66 -10.89 -9.47
C GLY A 47 3.99 -10.91 -10.24
N PHE A 48 4.71 -9.79 -10.24
CA PHE A 48 6.05 -9.73 -10.84
C PHE A 48 7.05 -10.60 -10.07
N ALA A 49 7.06 -10.51 -8.73
CA ALA A 49 7.93 -11.31 -7.88
C ALA A 49 7.67 -12.82 -8.05
N SER A 50 6.41 -13.24 -8.14
CA SER A 50 6.05 -14.65 -8.30
C SER A 50 6.44 -15.20 -9.68
N LEU A 51 6.23 -14.44 -10.76
CA LEU A 51 6.70 -14.81 -12.10
C LEU A 51 8.23 -14.95 -12.13
N PHE A 52 8.94 -14.01 -11.51
CA PHE A 52 10.39 -14.01 -11.46
C PHE A 52 10.94 -15.20 -10.64
N ILE A 53 10.37 -15.45 -9.46
CA ILE A 53 10.71 -16.64 -8.66
C ILE A 53 10.41 -17.92 -9.45
N GLY A 54 9.27 -17.99 -10.15
CA GLY A 54 8.92 -19.12 -11.01
C GLY A 54 9.97 -19.37 -12.10
N PHE A 55 10.44 -18.32 -12.76
CA PHE A 55 11.51 -18.42 -13.77
C PHE A 55 12.82 -18.95 -13.17
N ILE A 56 13.22 -18.47 -12.00
CA ILE A 56 14.44 -18.95 -11.30
C ILE A 56 14.27 -20.41 -10.88
N ILE A 57 13.12 -20.79 -10.34
CA ILE A 57 12.84 -22.17 -9.94
C ILE A 57 12.96 -23.10 -11.16
N VAL A 58 12.40 -22.72 -12.31
CA VAL A 58 12.43 -23.53 -13.53
C VAL A 58 13.86 -23.65 -14.10
N ASN A 59 14.65 -22.58 -14.08
CA ASN A 59 15.96 -22.56 -14.75
C ASN A 59 17.15 -22.86 -13.83
N ASP A 60 17.09 -22.50 -12.55
CA ASP A 60 18.28 -22.36 -11.69
C ASP A 60 18.26 -23.27 -10.45
N LEU A 61 17.16 -23.99 -10.15
CA LEU A 61 17.16 -24.95 -9.04
C LEU A 61 18.16 -26.08 -9.27
N PHE A 62 18.35 -26.51 -10.52
CA PHE A 62 19.34 -27.53 -10.88
C PHE A 62 20.79 -27.03 -10.74
N ASP A 63 21.02 -25.74 -10.97
CA ASP A 63 22.32 -25.08 -10.84
C ASP A 63 22.80 -25.01 -9.37
N ILE A 64 21.89 -24.85 -8.40
CA ILE A 64 22.23 -24.79 -6.97
C ILE A 64 22.89 -26.11 -6.50
N PHE A 65 22.44 -27.25 -7.02
CA PHE A 65 22.98 -28.57 -6.69
C PHE A 65 24.17 -28.99 -7.59
N SER A 66 24.45 -28.25 -8.66
CA SER A 66 25.60 -28.48 -9.53
C SER A 66 26.91 -28.14 -8.83
N GLN A 67 27.91 -29.02 -8.93
CA GLN A 67 29.25 -28.79 -8.36
C GLN A 67 30.06 -27.74 -9.15
N ASN A 68 29.57 -27.29 -10.31
CA ASN A 68 30.34 -26.46 -11.24
C ASN A 68 30.25 -24.95 -10.98
N ILE A 69 29.38 -24.52 -10.06
CA ILE A 69 29.20 -23.09 -9.73
C ILE A 69 29.96 -22.75 -8.45
N SER A 70 30.76 -21.68 -8.49
CA SER A 70 31.51 -21.21 -7.32
C SER A 70 30.56 -20.83 -6.18
N ILE A 71 31.00 -21.14 -4.96
CA ILE A 71 30.21 -20.97 -3.73
C ILE A 71 29.74 -19.52 -3.55
N ILE A 72 30.52 -18.53 -4.02
CA ILE A 72 30.20 -17.11 -3.93
C ILE A 72 28.94 -16.78 -4.74
N PHE A 73 28.80 -17.31 -5.95
CA PHE A 73 27.61 -17.06 -6.79
C PHE A 73 26.37 -17.78 -6.24
N LYS A 74 26.53 -18.95 -5.63
CA LYS A 74 25.43 -19.61 -4.90
C LYS A 74 24.94 -18.76 -3.72
N ILE A 75 25.85 -18.14 -2.98
CA ILE A 75 25.50 -17.22 -1.88
C ILE A 75 24.72 -16.00 -2.40
N PHE A 76 25.11 -15.41 -3.52
CA PHE A 76 24.37 -14.30 -4.12
C PHE A 76 22.97 -14.71 -4.58
N LEU A 77 22.83 -15.88 -5.22
CA LEU A 77 21.53 -16.41 -5.63
C LEU A 77 20.62 -16.64 -4.41
N LEU A 78 21.12 -17.32 -3.39
CA LEU A 78 20.35 -17.63 -2.18
C LEU A 78 19.97 -16.37 -1.40
N SER A 79 20.91 -15.43 -1.25
CA SER A 79 20.65 -14.15 -0.56
C SER A 79 19.60 -13.32 -1.31
N GLY A 80 19.69 -13.28 -2.64
CA GLY A 80 18.70 -12.59 -3.46
C GLY A 80 17.30 -13.18 -3.33
N LEU A 81 17.19 -14.51 -3.35
CA LEU A 81 15.92 -15.22 -3.12
C LEU A 81 15.34 -14.93 -1.73
N ILE A 82 16.17 -14.91 -0.68
CA ILE A 82 15.75 -14.57 0.69
C ILE A 82 15.19 -13.14 0.75
N LEU A 83 15.85 -12.16 0.11
CA LEU A 83 15.36 -10.78 0.09
C LEU A 83 14.00 -10.65 -0.60
N ILE A 84 13.82 -11.32 -1.75
CA ILE A 84 12.54 -11.31 -2.47
C ILE A 84 11.44 -12.00 -1.64
N PHE A 85 11.78 -13.08 -0.93
CA PHE A 85 10.84 -13.77 -0.04
C PHE A 85 10.39 -12.89 1.12
N ILE A 86 11.33 -12.24 1.82
CA ILE A 86 11.03 -11.29 2.91
C ILE A 86 10.15 -10.15 2.40
N ALA A 87 10.47 -9.58 1.23
CA ALA A 87 9.68 -8.52 0.63
C ALA A 87 8.25 -8.97 0.31
N SER A 88 8.10 -10.15 -0.29
CA SER A 88 6.80 -10.73 -0.63
C SER A 88 5.95 -10.96 0.63
N TYR A 89 6.57 -11.45 1.71
CA TYR A 89 5.91 -11.60 3.00
C TYR A 89 5.43 -10.27 3.57
N LEU A 90 6.26 -9.21 3.54
CA LEU A 90 5.87 -7.87 3.97
C LEU A 90 4.70 -7.31 3.17
N LEU A 91 4.71 -7.50 1.84
CA LEU A 91 3.63 -7.09 0.94
C LEU A 91 2.31 -7.83 1.22
N ILE A 92 2.35 -9.15 1.45
CA ILE A 92 1.14 -9.93 1.80
C ILE A 92 0.57 -9.45 3.14
N LYS A 93 1.44 -9.20 4.13
CA LYS A 93 1.03 -8.75 5.46
C LYS A 93 0.29 -7.42 5.43
N ILE A 94 0.62 -6.53 4.49
CA ILE A 94 -0.09 -5.25 4.35
C ILE A 94 -1.38 -5.35 3.53
N ILE A 95 -1.54 -6.34 2.63
CA ILE A 95 -2.76 -6.53 1.83
C ILE A 95 -3.93 -7.01 2.69
N LEU A 96 -3.68 -7.89 3.67
CA LEU A 96 -4.72 -8.43 4.56
C LEU A 96 -5.55 -7.28 5.18
N PRO A 97 -6.81 -7.08 4.76
CA PRO A 97 -7.55 -5.91 5.14
C PRO A 97 -8.16 -6.15 6.52
N ALA A 98 -7.80 -5.33 7.50
CA ALA A 98 -8.83 -4.87 8.42
C ALA A 98 -9.67 -3.88 7.61
N GLU A 99 -10.73 -4.37 6.98
CA GLU A 99 -11.67 -3.58 6.18
C GLU A 99 -11.91 -2.21 6.82
N PHE A 100 -11.99 -1.16 5.99
CA PHE A 100 -12.62 0.07 6.40
C PHE A 100 -14.08 -0.21 6.70
N LYS A 101 -14.37 -0.71 7.90
CA LYS A 101 -15.70 -0.61 8.46
C LYS A 101 -15.94 0.88 8.64
N THR A 102 -16.58 1.50 7.64
CA THR A 102 -17.54 2.54 7.93
C THR A 102 -18.44 1.92 8.99
N SER A 103 -18.25 2.31 10.25
CA SER A 103 -19.02 1.73 11.34
C SER A 103 -20.50 1.89 10.99
N ALA A 104 -21.34 0.91 11.34
CA ALA A 104 -22.77 0.97 11.07
C ALA A 104 -23.36 2.33 11.50
N SER A 105 -22.81 2.89 12.59
CA SER A 105 -23.11 4.23 13.07
C SER A 105 -22.90 5.36 12.06
N VAL A 106 -21.89 5.32 11.17
CA VAL A 106 -21.69 6.36 10.13
C VAL A 106 -22.70 6.22 9.02
N LYS A 107 -23.05 4.99 8.62
CA LYS A 107 -24.12 4.75 7.63
C LYS A 107 -25.47 5.22 8.17
N ASP A 108 -25.77 4.92 9.42
CA ASP A 108 -27.02 5.35 10.06
C ASP A 108 -27.07 6.87 10.27
N LEU A 109 -25.93 7.51 10.56
CA LEU A 109 -25.84 8.97 10.66
C LEU A 109 -25.96 9.67 9.29
N LEU A 110 -25.39 9.09 8.24
CA LEU A 110 -25.56 9.55 6.85
C LEU A 110 -27.02 9.44 6.41
N ASN A 111 -27.68 8.31 6.71
CA ASN A 111 -29.08 8.09 6.38
C ASN A 111 -30.01 9.06 7.13
N SER A 112 -29.75 9.33 8.41
CA SER A 112 -30.52 10.29 9.20
C SER A 112 -30.27 11.76 8.82
N LEU A 113 -29.11 12.10 8.24
CA LEU A 113 -28.83 13.43 7.72
C LEU A 113 -29.46 13.73 6.36
N ASN A 114 -29.64 12.72 5.51
CA ASN A 114 -30.45 12.85 4.30
C ASN A 114 -31.92 13.21 4.63
N GLN A 115 -32.36 12.98 5.88
CA GLN A 115 -33.69 13.36 6.40
C GLN A 115 -33.74 14.74 7.10
N ASN A 116 -32.68 15.55 6.95
CA ASN A 116 -32.78 17.01 6.82
C ASN A 116 -33.02 17.88 8.07
N ARG A 117 -32.59 17.53 9.31
CA ARG A 117 -32.92 18.41 10.47
C ARG A 117 -31.96 18.74 11.61
N LEU A 118 -30.68 18.32 11.70
CA LEU A 118 -29.88 18.68 12.88
C LEU A 118 -28.49 19.25 12.56
N PHE A 119 -28.28 20.50 12.98
CA PHE A 119 -26.97 21.17 12.99
C PHE A 119 -25.93 20.36 13.78
N ASN A 120 -26.36 19.79 14.92
CA ASN A 120 -25.53 18.95 15.77
C ASN A 120 -25.13 17.63 15.09
N SER A 121 -25.98 17.04 14.25
CA SER A 121 -25.61 15.80 13.54
C SER A 121 -24.61 16.07 12.40
N LYS A 122 -24.65 17.25 11.76
CA LYS A 122 -23.62 17.65 10.78
C LYS A 122 -22.25 17.86 11.45
N PHE A 123 -22.20 18.55 12.59
CA PHE A 123 -20.96 18.68 13.37
C PHE A 123 -20.41 17.34 13.84
N HIS A 124 -21.28 16.45 14.29
CA HIS A 124 -20.87 15.10 14.69
C HIS A 124 -20.30 14.30 13.51
N LEU A 125 -20.89 14.40 12.31
CA LEU A 125 -20.30 13.81 11.11
C LEU A 125 -18.92 14.38 10.78
N ILE A 126 -18.74 15.70 10.87
CA ILE A 126 -17.44 16.33 10.61
C ILE A 126 -16.39 15.71 11.53
N ASN A 127 -16.67 15.62 12.84
CA ASN A 127 -15.75 15.01 13.81
C ASN A 127 -15.44 13.54 13.49
N ILE A 128 -16.45 12.77 13.06
CA ILE A 128 -16.24 11.38 12.65
C ILE A 128 -15.35 11.30 11.41
N TYR A 129 -15.64 12.09 10.37
CA TYR A 129 -14.83 12.11 9.15
C TYR A 129 -13.40 12.57 9.41
N GLU A 130 -13.19 13.59 10.25
CA GLU A 130 -11.85 14.04 10.62
C GLU A 130 -11.09 12.96 11.40
N LYS A 131 -11.74 12.28 12.34
CA LYS A 131 -11.13 11.17 13.06
C LYS A 131 -10.75 10.04 12.11
N MET A 132 -11.68 9.63 11.25
CA MET A 132 -11.42 8.60 10.23
C MET A 132 -10.31 9.02 9.28
N ASN A 133 -10.28 10.28 8.83
CA ASN A 133 -9.24 10.81 7.96
C ASN A 133 -7.85 10.75 8.63
N ASN A 134 -7.76 11.10 9.91
CA ASN A 134 -6.50 11.03 10.65
C ASN A 134 -6.03 9.58 10.82
N ASP A 135 -6.92 8.68 11.26
CA ASP A 135 -6.61 7.27 11.44
C ASP A 135 -6.21 6.61 10.11
N ASN A 136 -6.92 6.93 9.03
CA ASN A 136 -6.66 6.43 7.68
C ASN A 136 -5.34 6.95 7.12
N ASN A 137 -5.01 8.22 7.37
CA ASN A 137 -3.74 8.81 6.90
C ASN A 137 -2.54 8.12 7.56
N VAL A 138 -2.61 7.87 8.88
CA VAL A 138 -1.54 7.15 9.60
C VAL A 138 -1.37 5.73 9.05
N ARG A 139 -2.47 5.02 8.78
CA ARG A 139 -2.43 3.67 8.19
C ARG A 139 -1.90 3.68 6.75
N LEU A 140 -2.34 4.62 5.92
CA LEU A 140 -1.88 4.78 4.54
C LEU A 140 -0.38 5.04 4.50
N ASN A 141 0.13 5.94 5.35
CA ASN A 141 1.56 6.25 5.41
C ASN A 141 2.39 5.02 5.81
N LYS A 142 1.95 4.28 6.85
CA LYS A 142 2.61 3.02 7.24
C LYS A 142 2.63 1.99 6.11
N ARG A 143 1.52 1.80 5.39
CA ARG A 143 1.47 0.89 4.25
C ARG A 143 2.38 1.35 3.11
N ALA A 144 2.39 2.65 2.81
CA ALA A 144 3.25 3.22 1.78
C ALA A 144 4.74 3.07 2.13
N GLU A 145 5.12 3.23 3.39
CA GLU A 145 6.49 2.96 3.87
C GLU A 145 6.87 1.50 3.71
N ILE A 146 6.01 0.56 4.13
CA ILE A 146 6.27 -0.88 3.97
C ILE A 146 6.37 -1.26 2.49
N PHE A 147 5.52 -0.68 1.63
CA PHE A 147 5.62 -0.88 0.18
C PHE A 147 6.99 -0.42 -0.36
N LYS A 148 7.45 0.78 0.03
CA LYS A 148 8.78 1.28 -0.37
C LYS A 148 9.91 0.37 0.10
N ILE A 149 9.89 -0.07 1.35
CA ILE A 149 10.90 -1.00 1.90
C ILE A 149 10.90 -2.31 1.11
N SER A 150 9.72 -2.87 0.87
CA SER A 150 9.55 -4.09 0.09
C SER A 150 10.07 -3.93 -1.34
N ALA A 151 9.85 -2.76 -1.95
CA ALA A 151 10.37 -2.46 -3.27
C ALA A 151 11.90 -2.42 -3.32
N TYR A 152 12.55 -1.81 -2.33
CA TYR A 152 14.01 -1.82 -2.22
C TYR A 152 14.58 -3.22 -1.96
N LEU A 153 13.89 -4.04 -1.18
CA LEU A 153 14.27 -5.43 -0.95
C LEU A 153 14.17 -6.26 -2.24
N ILE A 154 13.10 -6.09 -3.02
CA ILE A 154 12.96 -6.76 -4.32
C ILE A 154 14.07 -6.31 -5.26
N LEU A 155 14.30 -5.01 -5.42
CA LEU A 155 15.36 -4.48 -6.30
C LEU A 155 16.74 -5.01 -5.90
N SER A 156 17.07 -4.99 -4.60
CA SER A 156 18.33 -5.54 -4.10
C SER A 156 18.43 -7.05 -4.35
N GLY A 157 17.34 -7.79 -4.15
CA GLY A 157 17.28 -9.22 -4.40
C GLY A 157 17.49 -9.58 -5.88
N LEU A 158 16.82 -8.85 -6.78
CA LEU A 158 17.01 -8.98 -8.23
C LEU A 158 18.46 -8.69 -8.63
N PHE A 159 19.06 -7.64 -8.06
CA PHE A 159 20.45 -7.29 -8.34
C PHE A 159 21.43 -8.39 -7.94
N LEU A 160 21.26 -9.01 -6.76
CA LEU A 160 22.09 -10.14 -6.33
C LEU A 160 21.92 -11.36 -7.25
N ILE A 161 20.72 -11.60 -7.76
CA ILE A 161 20.46 -12.71 -8.70
C ILE A 161 21.10 -12.44 -10.06
N ILE A 162 21.08 -11.19 -10.54
CA ILE A 162 21.82 -10.82 -11.76
C ILE A 162 23.33 -11.02 -11.54
N LEU A 163 23.87 -10.61 -10.39
CA LEU A 163 25.27 -10.82 -10.05
C LEU A 163 25.62 -12.31 -9.96
N SER A 164 24.71 -13.18 -9.49
CA SER A 164 24.95 -14.63 -9.45
C SER A 164 25.14 -15.22 -10.85
N LYS A 165 24.48 -14.66 -11.86
CA LYS A 165 24.59 -15.06 -13.28
C LYS A 165 25.73 -14.38 -14.03
N SER A 166 26.42 -13.40 -13.42
CA SER A 166 27.55 -12.72 -14.08
C SER A 166 28.71 -13.67 -14.40
N GLN A 167 28.88 -14.79 -13.68
CA GLN A 167 29.87 -15.82 -14.04
C GLN A 167 29.61 -16.40 -15.44
N LEU A 168 28.34 -16.65 -15.79
CA LEU A 168 27.92 -17.15 -17.11
C LEU A 168 28.10 -16.08 -18.20
N ILE A 169 27.85 -14.81 -17.88
CA ILE A 169 28.05 -13.69 -18.81
C ILE A 169 29.54 -13.48 -19.08
N ILE A 170 30.38 -13.55 -18.05
CA ILE A 170 31.84 -13.42 -18.16
C ILE A 170 32.41 -14.61 -18.94
N SER A 171 31.99 -15.84 -18.65
CA SER A 171 32.46 -17.01 -19.42
C SER A 171 31.99 -17.01 -20.87
N PHE A 172 30.80 -16.48 -21.16
CA PHE A 172 30.29 -16.28 -22.52
C PHE A 172 31.03 -15.17 -23.28
N LEU A 173 31.27 -14.01 -22.64
CA LEU A 173 31.93 -12.85 -23.28
C LEU A 173 33.44 -13.06 -23.48
N PHE A 174 34.10 -13.79 -22.59
CA PHE A 174 35.54 -14.04 -22.64
C PHE A 174 35.89 -15.45 -23.12
N GLY A 175 34.92 -16.22 -23.59
CA GLY A 175 35.14 -17.48 -24.31
C GLY A 175 36.02 -18.47 -23.55
N GLN A 176 35.61 -18.90 -22.37
CA GLN A 176 36.19 -20.10 -21.77
C GLN A 176 35.37 -21.32 -22.18
N ASN A 177 35.66 -21.85 -23.37
CA ASN A 177 35.51 -23.27 -23.64
C ASN A 177 36.64 -23.98 -22.88
N GLY A 178 36.32 -24.55 -21.72
CA GLY A 178 37.11 -25.54 -21.01
C GLY A 178 36.21 -26.70 -20.69
#